data_AF-A0A1C7ML25-F1
#
_entry.id   AF-A0A1C7ML25-F1
#
_cell.length_a   1.000
_cell.length_b   1.000
_cell.length_c   1.000
_cell.angle_alpha   90.00
_cell.angle_beta   90.00
_cell.angle_gamma   90.00
#
_symmetry.space_group_name_H-M   'P 1'
#
loop_
_entity.id
_entity.type
_entity.pdbx_description
1 polymer ?
#
loop_
_entity_poly.entity_id
_entity_poly.type
_entity_poly.pdbx_seq_one_letter_code
_entity_poly.pdbx_strand_id
1 'polypeptide(L)' 'MPLFSLWIEFLSHSPDKWSPALQIRTVLLSIQALLSAPNPDDPLATDVAKHYKEDEKDAQRVSREWTEKYAHA' A
#
# COMPACT_ATOMS: atom_id res chain seq x y z
N MET A 1 1.80 -3.86 -15.45
CA MET A 1 2.09 -4.91 -14.45
C MET A 1 3.15 -4.37 -13.50
N PRO A 2 2.77 -3.87 -12.31
CA PRO A 2 3.75 -3.30 -11.39
C PRO A 2 4.60 -4.42 -10.78
N LEU A 3 5.90 -4.13 -10.60
CA LEU A 3 6.94 -5.01 -10.03
C LEU A 3 6.55 -5.62 -8.66
N PHE A 4 5.53 -5.08 -8.00
CA PHE A 4 5.02 -5.48 -6.70
C PHE A 4 4.26 -6.82 -6.70
N SER A 5 3.44 -7.09 -7.73
CA SER A 5 2.71 -8.37 -7.85
C SER A 5 3.65 -9.56 -8.04
N LEU A 6 4.78 -9.33 -8.75
CA LEU A 6 5.80 -10.34 -9.00
C LEU A 6 6.55 -10.76 -7.72
N TRP A 7 6.66 -9.85 -6.74
CA TRP A 7 7.43 -10.07 -5.52
C TRP A 7 6.67 -10.91 -4.48
N ILE A 8 5.34 -10.74 -4.41
CA ILE A 8 4.46 -11.56 -3.56
C ILE A 8 4.36 -12.99 -4.10
N GLU A 9 4.24 -13.16 -5.43
CA GLU A 9 4.25 -14.49 -6.06
C GLU A 9 5.57 -15.24 -5.83
N PHE A 10 6.71 -14.52 -5.86
CA PHE A 10 8.03 -15.10 -5.61
C PHE A 10 8.18 -15.65 -4.17
N LEU A 11 7.53 -15.02 -3.19
CA LEU A 11 7.52 -15.48 -1.79
C LEU A 11 6.59 -16.66 -1.54
N SER A 12 5.51 -16.77 -2.32
CA SER A 12 4.57 -17.89 -2.25
C SER A 12 5.16 -19.20 -2.78
N HIS A 13 6.06 -19.11 -3.78
CA HIS A 13 6.59 -20.28 -4.51
C HIS A 13 7.91 -20.88 -3.98
N SER A 14 8.55 -20.30 -2.96
CA SER A 14 9.83 -20.78 -2.40
C SER A 14 9.73 -21.15 -0.92
N PRO A 15 9.15 -22.32 -0.58
CA PRO A 15 8.87 -22.74 0.80
C PRO A 15 10.13 -22.83 1.69
N ASP A 16 11.31 -23.02 1.09
CA ASP A 16 12.58 -23.19 1.83
C ASP A 16 13.15 -21.89 2.40
N LYS A 17 12.64 -20.72 1.98
CA LYS A 17 13.05 -19.39 2.50
C LYS A 17 12.05 -18.80 3.50
N TRP A 18 11.01 -19.57 3.84
CA TRP A 18 9.93 -19.12 4.70
C TRP A 18 10.37 -19.04 6.16
N SER A 19 10.30 -17.85 6.74
CA SER A 19 10.37 -17.62 8.19
C SER A 19 9.26 -16.67 8.60
N PRO A 20 8.56 -16.90 9.72
CA PRO A 20 7.52 -15.98 10.23
C PRO A 20 8.03 -14.55 10.42
N ALA A 21 9.30 -14.38 10.80
CA ALA A 21 9.93 -13.07 10.96
C ALA A 21 10.22 -12.38 9.60
N LEU A 22 10.60 -13.17 8.58
CA LEU A 22 10.81 -12.65 7.21
C LEU A 22 9.48 -12.16 6.62
N GLN A 23 8.37 -12.83 6.94
CA GLN A 23 7.03 -12.43 6.50
C GLN A 23 6.58 -11.10 7.09
N ILE A 24 6.75 -10.86 8.40
CA ILE A 24 6.32 -9.59 9.02
C ILE A 24 7.07 -8.42 8.39
N ARG A 25 8.41 -8.52 8.27
CA ARG A 25 9.21 -7.46 7.62
C ARG A 25 8.71 -7.18 6.20
N THR A 26 8.42 -8.23 5.45
CA THR A 26 8.02 -8.10 4.06
C THR A 26 6.62 -7.52 3.92
N VAL A 27 5.69 -7.91 4.79
CA VAL A 27 4.34 -7.33 4.88
C VAL A 27 4.42 -5.85 5.24
N LEU A 28 5.24 -5.46 6.21
CA LEU A 28 5.42 -4.06 6.58
C LEU A 28 5.99 -3.21 5.42
N LEU A 29 6.99 -3.74 4.70
CA LEU A 29 7.53 -3.08 3.50
C LEU A 29 6.48 -2.95 2.39
N SER A 30 5.63 -3.96 2.25
CA SER A 30 4.50 -3.94 1.32
C SER A 30 3.50 -2.83 1.66
N ILE A 31 3.15 -2.69 2.94
CA ILE A 31 2.28 -1.61 3.42
C ILE A 31 2.93 -0.24 3.17
N GLN A 32 4.22 -0.08 3.48
CA GLN A 32 4.94 1.18 3.25
C GLN A 32 4.99 1.56 1.75
N ALA A 33 5.20 0.57 0.87
CA ALA A 33 5.18 0.78 -0.57
C ALA A 33 3.80 1.22 -1.04
N LEU A 34 2.72 0.57 -0.58
CA LEU A 34 1.35 0.93 -0.92
C LEU A 34 0.97 2.34 -0.44
N LEU A 35 1.42 2.74 0.75
CA LEU A 35 1.20 4.10 1.27
C LEU A 35 1.94 5.16 0.45
N SER A 36 3.06 4.81 -0.19
CA SER A 36 3.85 5.72 -1.02
C SER A 36 3.33 5.80 -2.46
N ALA A 37 2.66 4.73 -2.94
CA ALA A 37 2.14 4.61 -4.29
C ALA A 37 0.78 3.86 -4.25
N PRO A 38 -0.33 4.56 -4.00
CA PRO A 38 -1.65 3.95 -3.95
C PRO A 38 -2.05 3.38 -5.32
N ASN A 39 -2.84 2.31 -5.32
CA ASN A 39 -3.37 1.69 -6.54
C ASN A 39 -4.88 1.96 -6.67
N PRO A 40 -5.30 3.00 -7.41
CA PRO A 40 -6.71 3.37 -7.50
C PRO A 40 -7.50 2.53 -8.54
N ASP A 41 -6.83 1.65 -9.29
CA ASP A 41 -7.46 0.71 -10.23
C ASP A 41 -7.96 -0.58 -9.57
N ASP A 42 -7.44 -0.90 -8.38
CA ASP A 42 -7.90 -2.01 -7.54
C ASP A 42 -8.15 -1.50 -6.10
N PRO A 43 -9.24 -0.76 -5.87
CA PRO A 43 -9.41 0.00 -4.65
C PRO A 43 -10.01 -0.82 -3.51
N LEU A 44 -9.42 -0.72 -2.31
CA LEU A 44 -10.03 -1.22 -1.08
C LEU A 44 -11.19 -0.33 -0.60
N ALA A 45 -11.13 0.97 -0.91
CA ALA A 45 -12.17 1.95 -0.61
C ALA A 45 -12.50 2.72 -1.91
N THR A 46 -13.66 2.40 -2.50
CA THR A 46 -14.04 2.90 -3.83
C THR A 46 -14.24 4.41 -3.88
N ASP A 47 -14.75 4.99 -2.80
CA ASP A 47 -14.95 6.44 -2.64
C ASP A 47 -13.63 7.20 -2.57
N VAL A 48 -12.67 6.71 -1.76
CA VAL A 48 -11.32 7.28 -1.65
C VAL A 48 -10.58 7.19 -2.98
N ALA A 49 -10.68 6.05 -3.67
CA ALA A 49 -10.05 5.89 -4.98
C ALA A 49 -10.67 6.77 -6.07
N LYS A 50 -11.99 6.95 -6.04
CA LYS A 50 -12.68 7.90 -6.92
C LYS A 50 -12.19 9.33 -6.66
N HIS A 51 -12.15 9.76 -5.40
CA HIS A 51 -11.64 11.09 -5.01
C HIS A 51 -10.20 11.29 -5.47
N TYR A 52 -9.33 10.29 -5.26
CA TYR A 52 -7.93 10.32 -5.73
C TYR A 52 -7.83 10.46 -7.26
N LYS A 53 -8.68 9.76 -8.02
CA LYS A 53 -8.70 9.82 -9.49
C LYS A 53 -9.26 11.15 -10.02
N GLU A 54 -10.21 11.75 -9.32
CA GLU A 54 -10.86 13.01 -9.71
C GLU A 54 -10.03 14.25 -9.34
N ASP A 55 -9.45 14.27 -8.14
CA ASP A 55 -8.59 15.35 -7.65
C ASP A 55 -7.50 14.82 -6.71
N GLU A 56 -6.36 14.45 -7.30
CA GLU A 56 -5.21 13.94 -6.56
C GLU A 56 -4.64 14.97 -5.56
N LYS A 57 -4.67 16.26 -5.87
CA LYS A 57 -4.11 17.30 -4.99
C LYS A 57 -4.94 17.44 -3.73
N ASP A 58 -6.26 17.44 -3.87
CA ASP A 58 -7.16 17.47 -2.73
C ASP A 58 -7.11 16.17 -1.92
N ALA A 59 -7.05 15.01 -2.58
CA ALA A 59 -6.87 13.72 -1.90
C ALA A 59 -5.57 13.67 -1.07
N GLN A 60 -4.47 14.25 -1.57
CA GLN A 60 -3.23 14.39 -0.81
C GLN A 60 -3.36 15.36 0.37
N ARG A 61 -4.10 16.47 0.23
CA ARG A 61 -4.40 17.39 1.34
C ARG A 61 -5.18 16.68 2.45
N VAL A 62 -6.26 15.99 2.10
CA VAL A 62 -7.07 15.21 3.05
C VAL A 62 -6.21 14.12 3.71
N SER A 63 -5.37 13.43 2.95
CA SER A 63 -4.46 12.41 3.50
C SER A 63 -3.51 12.99 4.57
N ARG A 64 -3.01 14.22 4.37
CA ARG A 64 -2.18 14.92 5.38
C ARG A 64 -2.98 15.25 6.64
N GLU A 65 -4.20 15.81 6.49
CA GLU A 65 -5.07 16.13 7.63
C GLU A 65 -5.40 14.89 8.48
N TRP A 66 -5.66 13.76 7.83
CA TRP A 66 -5.88 12.48 8.52
C TRP A 66 -4.62 11.96 9.20
N THR A 67 -3.46 12.12 8.56
CA THR A 67 -2.17 11.74 9.15
C THR A 67 -1.89 12.54 10.42
N GLU A 68 -2.08 13.87 10.37
CA GLU A 68 -1.94 14.75 11.55
C GLU A 68 -2.88 14.34 12.68
N LYS A 69 -4.13 14.00 12.34
CA LYS A 69 -5.18 13.67 13.31
C LYS A 69 -4.99 12.30 13.99
N TYR A 70 -4.52 11.29 13.26
CA TYR A 70 -4.56 9.90 13.73
C TYR A 70 -3.20 9.22 13.83
N ALA A 71 -2.19 9.68 13.08
CA ALA A 71 -0.89 9.05 13.02
C ALA A 71 0.23 9.90 13.65
N HIS A 72 -0.06 11.14 14.06
CA HIS A 72 0.90 12.06 14.68
C HIS A 72 2.30 12.00 14.02
N ALA A 73 2.33 12.14 12.70
CA ALA A 73 3.55 12.14 11.92
C ALA A 73 4.32 13.47 12.06
#